data_AF-A0ABC8TJX7-F1
#
_entry.id   AF-A0ABC8TJX7-F1
#
_cell.length_a   1.000
_cell.length_b   1.000
_cell.length_c   1.000
_cell.angle_alpha   90.00
_cell.angle_beta   90.00
_cell.angle_gamma   90.00
#
_symmetry.space_group_name_H-M   'P 1'
#
loop_
_entity.id
_entity.type
_entity.pdbx_description
1 polymer ?
#
loop_
_entity_poly.entity_id
_entity_poly.type
_entity_poly.pdbx_seq_one_letter_code
_entity_poly.pdbx_strand_id
1 'polypeptide(L)'
;MESEDVASAPSTPVTPGTPGAPLFGGFKPERSGSVRRSLLKSCKCFSVEAWALEEGSLPSVSCALPPPPVSLARKVGAEFIGTLILIFAGTATAIVNQKTQGSETLIGLAASTGLAVMIVILSTGHISGAHLNPSVTIAFAALRHFPWKHVPVYIGAQVMASLCAAFALKGIFHPVMGGGVTVPSGGYGQAFALEFIITFNLMFVVTAVATDTRAVGELAGIAVGATVMLNILIAG
;
A
#
# COMPACT_ATOMS: atom_id res chain seq x y z
N MET A 1 65.32 17.05 46.03
CA MET A 1 65.12 16.85 47.47
C MET A 1 64.18 17.95 47.88
N GLU A 2 62.88 17.72 47.68
CA GLU A 2 61.80 18.55 48.20
C GLU A 2 60.58 17.62 48.31
N SER A 3 60.02 17.64 49.49
CA SER A 3 59.00 16.75 50.03
C SER A 3 57.67 17.47 49.96
N GLU A 4 56.62 16.83 49.45
CA GLU A 4 55.25 17.33 49.63
C GLU A 4 54.32 16.20 50.08
N ASP A 5 53.55 16.55 51.10
CA ASP A 5 52.76 15.71 51.98
C ASP A 5 51.50 15.10 51.34
N VAL A 6 51.16 13.93 51.88
CA VAL A 6 49.93 13.17 51.61
C VAL A 6 48.77 13.78 52.40
N ALA A 7 47.67 14.11 51.71
CA ALA A 7 46.35 14.28 52.33
C ALA A 7 45.25 13.61 51.50
N SER A 8 44.44 12.81 52.20
CA SER A 8 43.38 11.92 51.70
C SER A 8 42.16 12.65 51.13
N ALA A 9 41.59 12.14 50.03
CA ALA A 9 40.26 12.51 49.52
C ALA A 9 39.35 11.25 49.39
N PRO A 10 38.02 11.37 49.61
CA PRO A 10 37.11 10.25 49.79
C PRO A 10 36.65 9.62 48.46
N SER A 11 36.27 8.35 48.54
CA SER A 11 35.75 7.52 47.45
C SER A 11 34.31 7.88 47.07
N THR A 12 34.03 7.96 45.77
CA THR A 12 32.67 7.73 45.24
C THR A 12 32.75 6.81 44.02
N PRO A 13 31.89 5.77 43.92
CA PRO A 13 31.87 4.86 42.77
C PRO A 13 31.03 5.41 41.61
N VAL A 14 31.39 4.95 40.42
CA VAL A 14 30.82 5.28 39.10
C VAL A 14 29.58 4.43 38.82
N THR A 15 28.55 4.99 38.15
CA THR A 15 27.74 4.18 37.19
C THR A 15 27.07 5.05 36.10
N PRO A 16 26.89 4.53 34.87
CA PRO A 16 26.75 5.32 33.64
C PRO A 16 25.34 5.28 32.99
N GLY A 17 25.05 6.28 32.14
CA GLY A 17 24.19 6.12 30.95
C GLY A 17 22.75 6.66 31.01
N THR A 18 22.49 7.73 30.25
CA THR A 18 21.18 8.16 29.70
C THR A 18 21.27 8.07 28.14
N PRO A 19 20.22 8.20 27.28
CA PRO A 19 18.98 8.99 27.45
C PRO A 19 17.67 8.45 26.80
N GLY A 20 16.54 9.14 27.04
CA GLY A 20 15.44 9.26 26.05
C GLY A 20 14.01 9.14 26.58
N ALA A 21 13.37 10.29 26.86
CA ALA A 21 11.92 10.40 27.03
C ALA A 21 11.24 10.88 25.73
N PRO A 22 9.96 10.57 25.47
CA PRO A 22 9.13 11.35 24.54
C PRO A 22 8.16 12.31 25.25
N LEU A 23 7.94 13.43 24.56
CA LEU A 23 7.17 14.62 24.91
C LEU A 23 5.74 14.57 24.32
N PHE A 24 4.73 14.94 25.15
CA PHE A 24 3.29 15.19 24.86
C PHE A 24 2.43 13.97 24.47
N GLY A 25 1.22 13.70 24.97
CA GLY A 25 0.23 14.31 25.88
C GLY A 25 -1.07 13.50 25.64
N GLY A 26 -1.76 12.87 26.60
CA GLY A 26 -2.47 13.49 27.71
C GLY A 26 -3.97 13.66 27.39
N PHE A 27 -4.74 12.57 27.29
CA PHE A 27 -6.21 12.61 27.40
C PHE A 27 -6.73 11.47 28.30
N LYS A 28 -7.39 11.86 29.40
CA LYS A 28 -8.01 10.99 30.42
C LYS A 28 -9.36 10.48 29.92
N PRO A 29 -9.76 9.21 30.15
CA PRO A 29 -11.16 8.83 30.08
C PRO A 29 -11.79 8.82 31.48
N GLU A 30 -12.86 9.58 31.62
CA GLU A 30 -13.78 9.56 32.75
C GLU A 30 -14.59 8.24 32.75
N ARG A 31 -14.87 7.71 33.94
CA ARG A 31 -15.70 6.51 34.15
C ARG A 31 -17.18 6.89 34.07
N SER A 32 -17.96 6.29 33.16
CA SER A 32 -19.39 6.08 33.39
C SER A 32 -20.03 5.05 32.45
N GLY A 33 -20.83 4.14 33.03
CA GLY A 33 -22.09 3.70 32.41
C GLY A 33 -22.09 2.53 31.42
N SER A 34 -22.14 1.30 31.95
CA SER A 34 -23.03 0.19 31.52
C SER A 34 -23.49 0.11 30.04
N VAL A 35 -22.85 -0.76 29.23
CA VAL A 35 -23.54 -1.72 28.33
C VAL A 35 -22.66 -2.97 28.20
N ARG A 36 -22.85 -3.95 29.10
CA ARG A 36 -22.08 -5.20 29.14
C ARG A 36 -22.92 -6.35 28.57
N ARG A 37 -23.23 -6.35 27.27
CA ARG A 37 -23.78 -7.55 26.60
C ARG A 37 -23.21 -7.69 25.19
N SER A 38 -22.49 -8.79 24.96
CA SER A 38 -22.11 -9.35 23.66
C SER A 38 -20.81 -8.87 22.97
N LEU A 39 -19.68 -8.83 23.68
CA LEU A 39 -18.33 -8.73 23.05
C LEU A 39 -17.39 -9.91 23.38
N LEU A 40 -17.86 -10.94 24.09
CA LEU A 40 -17.01 -12.04 24.57
C LEU A 40 -17.18 -13.37 23.81
N LYS A 41 -18.08 -13.43 22.82
CA LYS A 41 -18.34 -14.69 22.07
C LYS A 41 -17.34 -14.97 20.93
N SER A 42 -16.37 -14.10 20.69
CA SER A 42 -15.47 -14.22 19.52
C SER A 42 -13.98 -14.01 19.81
N CYS A 43 -13.54 -14.18 21.06
CA CYS A 43 -12.10 -14.21 21.37
C CYS A 43 -11.59 -15.65 21.23
N LYS A 44 -10.97 -15.98 20.10
CA LYS A 44 -10.16 -17.21 19.93
C LYS A 44 -8.77 -17.03 20.59
N CYS A 45 -8.73 -16.65 21.86
CA CYS A 45 -7.47 -16.42 22.60
C CYS A 45 -7.02 -17.63 23.43
N PHE A 46 -7.55 -18.84 23.17
CA PHE A 46 -7.20 -20.03 23.94
C PHE A 46 -6.67 -21.14 23.01
N SER A 47 -5.36 -21.16 22.80
CA SER A 47 -4.64 -22.40 22.51
C SER A 47 -3.65 -22.59 23.65
N VAL A 48 -3.98 -23.49 24.57
CA VAL A 48 -3.07 -23.92 25.64
C VAL A 48 -2.30 -25.11 25.09
N GLU A 49 -1.11 -24.86 24.55
CA GLU A 49 -0.11 -25.91 24.39
C GLU A 49 0.76 -25.94 25.66
N ALA A 50 0.68 -27.09 26.32
CA ALA A 50 1.58 -27.67 27.31
C ALA A 50 2.43 -26.73 28.21
N TRP A 51 1.94 -26.58 29.45
CA TRP A 51 2.65 -26.46 30.72
C TRP A 51 4.18 -26.68 30.68
N ALA A 52 4.95 -25.59 30.79
CA ALA A 52 6.31 -25.61 31.33
C ALA A 52 6.36 -24.60 32.48
N LEU A 53 6.32 -25.13 33.70
CA LEU A 53 6.33 -24.38 34.95
C LEU A 53 7.77 -24.38 35.46
N GLU A 54 8.64 -23.57 34.86
CA GLU A 54 9.87 -23.12 35.50
C GLU A 54 9.89 -21.59 35.50
N GLU A 55 10.07 -21.04 36.70
CA GLU A 55 10.23 -19.61 37.00
C GLU A 55 9.01 -18.70 36.81
N GLY A 56 8.01 -18.86 37.69
CA GLY A 56 7.36 -17.76 38.47
C GLY A 56 6.79 -16.51 37.78
N SER A 57 6.82 -16.41 36.46
CA SER A 57 6.39 -15.23 35.70
C SER A 57 5.32 -15.63 34.69
N LEU A 58 4.16 -14.99 34.79
CA LEU A 58 3.07 -15.20 33.84
C LEU A 58 3.51 -14.65 32.47
N PRO A 59 3.38 -15.42 31.37
CA PRO A 59 3.65 -14.89 30.04
C PRO A 59 2.73 -13.70 29.77
N SER A 60 3.28 -12.61 29.23
CA SER A 60 2.49 -11.43 28.88
C SER A 60 1.48 -11.78 27.78
N VAL A 61 0.22 -11.98 28.16
CA VAL A 61 -0.86 -12.25 27.21
C VAL A 61 -1.27 -10.93 26.56
N SER A 62 -0.73 -10.66 25.37
CA SER A 62 -1.16 -9.51 24.57
C SER A 62 -2.36 -9.93 23.71
N CYS A 63 -3.57 -9.59 24.17
CA CYS A 63 -4.78 -9.69 23.35
C CYS A 63 -4.79 -8.54 22.34
N ALA A 64 -4.24 -8.76 21.15
CA ALA A 64 -4.42 -7.83 20.03
C ALA A 64 -5.88 -7.93 19.54
N LEU A 65 -6.71 -6.95 19.88
CA LEU A 65 -8.03 -6.79 19.26
C LEU A 65 -7.82 -6.47 17.77
N PRO A 66 -8.55 -7.12 16.84
CA PRO A 66 -8.48 -6.76 15.44
C PRO A 66 -8.91 -5.29 15.27
N PRO A 67 -8.21 -4.51 14.43
CA PRO A 67 -8.53 -3.10 14.23
C PRO A 67 -9.98 -2.94 13.73
N PRO A 68 -10.65 -1.83 14.08
CA PRO A 68 -12.01 -1.58 13.62
C PRO A 68 -12.07 -1.56 12.08
N PRO A 69 -13.14 -2.09 11.47
CA PRO A 69 -13.24 -2.17 10.02
C PRO A 69 -13.20 -0.77 9.40
N VAL A 70 -12.36 -0.59 8.37
CA VAL A 70 -12.27 0.66 7.61
C VAL A 70 -13.62 0.96 6.94
N SER A 71 -14.11 2.19 7.09
CA SER A 71 -15.40 2.61 6.51
C SER A 71 -15.35 2.61 4.99
N LEU A 72 -16.48 2.29 4.34
CA LEU A 72 -16.59 2.27 2.88
C LEU A 72 -16.17 3.61 2.25
N ALA A 73 -16.56 4.73 2.85
CA ALA A 73 -16.18 6.06 2.38
C ALA A 73 -14.66 6.26 2.33
N ARG A 74 -13.93 5.78 3.36
CA ARG A 74 -12.46 5.87 3.37
C ARG A 74 -11.84 4.98 2.30
N LYS A 75 -12.40 3.79 2.08
CA LYS A 75 -11.96 2.88 1.01
C LYS A 75 -12.14 3.51 -0.38
N VAL A 76 -13.31 4.07 -0.63
CA VAL A 76 -13.65 4.75 -1.89
C VAL A 76 -12.76 5.98 -2.12
N GLY A 77 -12.50 6.76 -1.07
CA GLY A 77 -11.56 7.88 -1.13
C GLY A 77 -10.13 7.43 -1.46
N ALA A 78 -9.66 6.33 -0.87
CA ALA A 78 -8.35 5.76 -1.18
C ALA A 78 -8.28 5.25 -2.63
N GLU A 79 -9.31 4.57 -3.13
CA GLU A 79 -9.40 4.16 -4.54
C GLU A 79 -9.37 5.36 -5.49
N PHE A 80 -10.10 6.43 -5.16
CA PHE A 80 -10.12 7.65 -5.97
C PHE A 80 -8.73 8.29 -6.03
N ILE A 81 -8.12 8.57 -4.88
CA ILE A 81 -6.80 9.22 -4.81
C ILE A 81 -5.72 8.34 -5.44
N GLY A 82 -5.74 7.04 -5.14
CA GLY A 82 -4.76 6.10 -5.69
C GLY A 82 -4.86 6.00 -7.21
N THR A 83 -6.08 5.87 -7.75
CA THR A 83 -6.28 5.80 -9.21
C THR A 83 -5.90 7.12 -9.88
N LEU A 84 -6.19 8.25 -9.24
CA LEU A 84 -5.82 9.58 -9.76
C LEU A 84 -4.31 9.70 -9.88
N ILE A 85 -3.55 9.32 -8.84
CA ILE A 85 -2.08 9.35 -8.85
C ILE A 85 -1.54 8.41 -9.92
N LEU A 86 -2.08 7.19 -10.00
CA LEU A 86 -1.63 6.15 -10.94
C LEU A 86 -1.81 6.60 -12.40
N ILE A 87 -3.02 7.07 -12.76
CA ILE A 87 -3.31 7.53 -14.13
C ILE A 87 -2.54 8.81 -14.45
N PHE A 88 -2.42 9.72 -13.48
CA PHE A 88 -1.63 10.94 -13.65
C PHE A 88 -0.17 10.60 -13.95
N ALA A 89 0.47 9.78 -13.12
CA ALA A 89 1.89 9.45 -13.25
C ALA A 89 2.20 8.69 -14.54
N GLY A 90 1.45 7.63 -14.87
CA GLY A 90 1.69 6.84 -16.08
C GLY A 90 1.53 7.67 -17.36
N THR A 91 0.44 8.44 -17.44
CA THR A 91 0.15 9.27 -18.62
C THR A 91 1.07 10.50 -18.69
N ALA A 92 1.41 11.14 -17.56
CA ALA A 92 2.38 12.24 -17.53
C ALA A 92 3.73 11.81 -18.08
N THR A 93 4.21 10.63 -17.68
CA THR A 93 5.49 10.08 -18.15
C THR A 93 5.47 9.90 -19.67
N ALA A 94 4.38 9.37 -20.23
CA ALA A 94 4.23 9.23 -21.68
C ALA A 94 4.22 10.59 -22.41
N ILE A 95 3.52 11.58 -21.87
CA ILE A 95 3.48 12.95 -22.42
C ILE A 95 4.87 13.62 -22.34
N VAL A 96 5.58 13.46 -21.22
CA VAL A 96 6.93 14.02 -21.02
C VAL A 96 7.93 13.36 -21.96
N ASN A 97 7.84 12.05 -22.17
CA ASN A 97 8.68 11.34 -23.15
C ASN A 97 8.47 11.89 -24.57
N GLN A 98 7.23 12.20 -24.96
CA GLN A 98 6.99 12.88 -26.24
C GLN A 98 7.54 14.31 -26.27
N LYS A 99 7.32 15.09 -25.20
CA LYS A 99 7.83 16.47 -25.09
C LYS A 99 9.36 16.54 -25.19
N THR A 100 10.05 15.53 -24.68
CA THR A 100 11.52 15.42 -24.67
C THR A 100 12.08 14.64 -25.86
N GLN A 101 11.26 14.37 -26.89
CA GLN A 101 11.67 13.66 -28.11
C GLN A 101 12.26 12.25 -27.83
N GLY A 102 11.74 11.55 -26.82
CA GLY A 102 12.11 10.16 -26.53
C GLY A 102 13.23 9.99 -25.49
N SER A 103 13.60 11.05 -24.76
CA SER A 103 14.70 11.01 -23.78
C SER A 103 14.50 9.99 -22.66
N GLU A 104 13.25 9.75 -22.21
CA GLU A 104 12.98 8.79 -21.13
C GLU A 104 13.04 7.33 -21.60
N THR A 105 12.94 7.09 -22.91
CA THR A 105 12.90 5.76 -23.54
C THR A 105 11.77 4.85 -23.00
N LEU A 106 11.64 3.65 -23.55
CA LEU A 106 10.67 2.66 -23.06
C LEU A 106 10.96 2.23 -21.61
N ILE A 107 12.24 2.19 -21.22
CA ILE A 107 12.65 1.78 -19.87
C ILE A 107 12.20 2.80 -18.83
N GLY A 108 12.34 4.11 -19.11
CA GLY A 108 11.87 5.16 -18.20
C GLY A 108 10.35 5.15 -18.06
N LEU A 109 9.63 4.93 -19.17
CA LEU A 109 8.17 4.81 -19.15
C LEU A 109 7.69 3.65 -18.28
N ALA A 110 8.30 2.48 -18.47
CA ALA A 110 8.00 1.27 -17.70
C ALA A 110 8.36 1.44 -16.22
N ALA A 111 9.54 1.98 -15.92
CA ALA A 111 10.02 2.17 -14.55
C ALA A 111 9.15 3.18 -13.79
N SER A 112 8.86 4.35 -14.37
CA SER A 112 8.02 5.38 -13.74
C SER A 112 6.62 4.84 -13.43
N THR A 113 5.99 4.18 -14.41
CA THR A 113 4.63 3.65 -14.24
C THR A 113 4.59 2.50 -13.23
N GLY A 114 5.54 1.56 -13.30
CA GLY A 114 5.62 0.45 -12.34
C GLY A 114 5.92 0.92 -10.91
N LEU A 115 6.80 1.90 -10.74
CA LEU A 115 7.08 2.52 -9.45
C LEU A 115 5.86 3.27 -8.90
N ALA A 116 5.13 4.01 -9.75
CA ALA A 116 3.90 4.68 -9.34
C ALA A 116 2.87 3.67 -8.81
N VAL A 117 2.66 2.55 -9.53
CA VAL A 117 1.77 1.46 -9.08
C VAL A 117 2.24 0.90 -7.73
N MET A 118 3.53 0.60 -7.59
CA MET A 118 4.10 0.09 -6.35
C MET A 118 3.87 1.05 -5.18
N ILE A 119 4.19 2.33 -5.35
CA ILE A 119 4.03 3.37 -4.32
C ILE A 119 2.57 3.47 -3.88
N VAL A 120 1.63 3.53 -4.83
CA VAL A 120 0.21 3.68 -4.52
C VAL A 120 -0.32 2.43 -3.80
N ILE A 121 0.03 1.22 -4.24
CA ILE A 121 -0.42 -0.01 -3.59
C ILE A 121 0.13 -0.11 -2.17
N LEU A 122 1.43 0.14 -1.97
CA LEU A 122 2.03 0.11 -0.62
C LEU A 122 1.42 1.19 0.30
N SER A 123 1.05 2.34 -0.25
CA SER A 123 0.47 3.44 0.53
C SER A 123 -1.01 3.25 0.86
N THR A 124 -1.80 2.70 -0.06
CA THR A 124 -3.28 2.66 0.05
C THR A 124 -3.86 1.25 0.23
N GLY A 125 -3.05 0.21 0.05
CA GLY A 125 -3.48 -1.20 0.12
C GLY A 125 -4.12 -1.56 1.46
N HIS A 126 -3.56 -1.08 2.57
CA HIS A 126 -4.12 -1.31 3.91
C HIS A 126 -5.47 -0.60 4.15
N ILE A 127 -5.85 0.37 3.30
CA ILE A 127 -7.10 1.13 3.41
C ILE A 127 -8.19 0.47 2.57
N SER A 128 -8.00 0.38 1.25
CA SER A 128 -9.04 -0.06 0.30
C SER A 128 -8.84 -1.47 -0.26
N GLY A 129 -7.67 -2.06 -0.07
CA GLY A 129 -7.18 -3.21 -0.85
C GLY A 129 -6.44 -2.81 -2.12
N ALA A 130 -6.36 -1.51 -2.44
CA ALA A 130 -5.72 -0.93 -3.62
C ALA A 130 -6.08 -1.68 -4.92
N HIS A 131 -7.37 -1.75 -5.25
CA HIS A 131 -7.78 -2.35 -6.52
C HIS A 131 -7.35 -1.47 -7.70
N LEU A 132 -7.57 -0.14 -7.59
CA LEU A 132 -7.12 0.93 -8.49
C LEU A 132 -7.51 0.72 -9.97
N ASN A 133 -8.39 -0.25 -10.23
CA ASN A 133 -8.71 -0.76 -11.55
C ASN A 133 -10.05 -1.51 -11.49
N PRO A 134 -10.98 -1.21 -12.41
CA PRO A 134 -12.26 -1.92 -12.50
C PRO A 134 -12.12 -3.43 -12.70
N SER A 135 -11.19 -3.88 -13.55
CA SER A 135 -10.94 -5.30 -13.82
C SER A 135 -10.47 -6.05 -12.58
N VAL A 136 -9.56 -5.44 -11.80
CA VAL A 136 -9.09 -5.98 -10.51
C VAL A 136 -10.25 -6.07 -9.52
N THR A 137 -11.06 -5.02 -9.42
CA THR A 137 -12.24 -4.99 -8.54
C THR A 137 -13.23 -6.10 -8.87
N ILE A 138 -13.49 -6.32 -10.16
CA ILE A 138 -14.40 -7.38 -10.63
C ILE A 138 -13.81 -8.76 -10.34
N ALA A 139 -12.52 -8.97 -10.58
CA ALA A 139 -11.88 -10.26 -10.33
C ALA A 139 -11.92 -10.64 -8.85
N PHE A 140 -11.64 -9.70 -7.95
CA PHE A 140 -11.73 -9.98 -6.50
C PHE A 140 -13.16 -10.29 -6.08
N ALA A 141 -14.15 -9.65 -6.70
CA ALA A 141 -15.56 -9.96 -6.44
C ALA A 141 -15.94 -11.36 -6.97
N ALA A 142 -15.47 -11.72 -8.16
CA ALA A 142 -15.69 -13.04 -8.76
C ALA A 142 -15.05 -14.16 -7.92
N LEU A 143 -13.85 -13.92 -7.40
CA LEU A 143 -13.13 -14.85 -6.52
C LEU A 143 -13.63 -14.84 -5.07
N ARG A 144 -14.70 -14.09 -4.76
CA ARG A 144 -15.28 -13.95 -3.41
C ARG A 144 -14.36 -13.33 -2.36
N HIS A 145 -13.31 -12.64 -2.78
CA HIS A 145 -12.46 -11.83 -1.91
C HIS A 145 -13.00 -10.41 -1.70
N PHE A 146 -14.01 -9.99 -2.47
CA PHE A 146 -14.63 -8.67 -2.35
C PHE A 146 -16.16 -8.72 -2.51
N PRO A 147 -16.95 -7.98 -1.70
CA PRO A 147 -18.40 -8.01 -1.81
C PRO A 147 -18.90 -7.28 -3.07
N TRP A 148 -19.70 -7.98 -3.88
CA TRP A 148 -20.33 -7.46 -5.10
C TRP A 148 -21.08 -6.12 -4.92
N LYS A 149 -21.64 -5.87 -3.74
CA LYS A 149 -22.35 -4.62 -3.41
C LYS A 149 -21.45 -3.38 -3.44
N HIS A 150 -20.14 -3.53 -3.24
CA HIS A 150 -19.19 -2.40 -3.24
C HIS A 150 -18.56 -2.14 -4.61
N VAL A 151 -18.66 -3.11 -5.54
CA VAL A 151 -18.06 -3.05 -6.88
C VAL A 151 -18.48 -1.79 -7.66
N PRO A 152 -19.78 -1.42 -7.75
CA PRO A 152 -20.17 -0.26 -8.54
C PRO A 152 -19.60 1.06 -8.01
N VAL A 153 -19.47 1.19 -6.68
CA VAL A 153 -18.96 2.41 -6.04
C VAL A 153 -17.44 2.52 -6.23
N TYR A 154 -16.71 1.40 -6.15
CA TYR A 154 -15.28 1.36 -6.45
C TYR A 154 -15.00 1.72 -7.91
N ILE A 155 -15.72 1.10 -8.85
CA ILE A 155 -15.58 1.38 -10.29
C ILE A 155 -15.90 2.85 -10.58
N GLY A 156 -17.00 3.37 -9.99
CA GLY A 156 -17.35 4.78 -10.12
C GLY A 156 -16.23 5.71 -9.66
N ALA A 157 -15.60 5.42 -8.52
CA ALA A 157 -14.48 6.21 -8.02
C ALA A 157 -13.24 6.12 -8.92
N GLN A 158 -12.89 4.92 -9.39
CA GLN A 158 -11.74 4.69 -10.27
C GLN A 158 -11.90 5.43 -11.62
N VAL A 159 -13.10 5.35 -12.22
CA VAL A 159 -13.40 6.04 -13.49
C VAL A 159 -13.38 7.56 -13.30
N MET A 160 -13.99 8.08 -12.23
CA MET A 160 -13.97 9.52 -11.95
C MET A 160 -12.56 10.03 -11.68
N ALA A 161 -11.75 9.29 -10.94
CA ALA A 161 -10.36 9.61 -10.70
C ALA A 161 -9.53 9.66 -11.99
N SER A 162 -9.74 8.69 -12.88
CA SER A 162 -9.07 8.63 -14.20
C SER A 162 -9.43 9.84 -15.06
N LEU A 163 -10.70 10.24 -15.07
CA LEU A 163 -11.15 11.44 -15.78
C LEU A 163 -10.54 12.72 -15.18
N CYS A 164 -10.54 12.85 -13.86
CA CYS A 164 -9.88 13.99 -13.18
C CYS A 164 -8.39 14.07 -13.52
N ALA A 165 -7.69 12.94 -13.52
CA ALA A 165 -6.28 12.88 -13.91
C ALA A 165 -6.08 13.33 -15.37
N ALA A 166 -6.90 12.85 -16.30
CA ALA A 166 -6.83 13.25 -17.71
C ALA A 166 -7.08 14.76 -17.90
N PHE A 167 -8.05 15.34 -17.20
CA PHE A 167 -8.30 16.80 -17.25
C PHE A 167 -7.17 17.61 -16.60
N ALA A 168 -6.60 17.14 -15.49
CA ALA A 168 -5.46 17.78 -14.85
C ALA A 168 -4.23 17.81 -15.78
N LEU A 169 -3.93 16.68 -16.43
CA LEU A 169 -2.86 16.57 -17.42
C LEU A 169 -3.10 17.51 -18.61
N LYS A 170 -4.34 17.57 -19.11
CA LYS A 170 -4.71 18.51 -20.16
C LYS A 170 -4.43 19.96 -19.77
N GLY A 171 -4.71 20.35 -18.54
CA GLY A 171 -4.43 21.70 -18.04
C GLY A 171 -2.93 21.99 -17.91
N ILE A 172 -2.14 21.02 -17.44
CA ILE A 172 -0.71 21.21 -17.13
C ILE A 172 0.17 21.15 -18.38
N PHE A 173 -0.14 20.24 -19.32
CA PHE A 173 0.74 19.93 -20.45
C PHE A 173 0.32 20.58 -21.78
N HIS A 174 -0.76 21.38 -21.80
CA HIS A 174 -1.17 22.10 -23.00
C HIS A 174 -0.04 22.97 -23.58
N PRO A 175 0.24 22.94 -24.91
CA PRO A 175 -0.50 22.25 -25.98
C PRO A 175 -0.02 20.82 -26.30
N VAL A 176 0.96 20.28 -25.58
CA VAL A 176 1.51 18.94 -25.81
C VAL A 176 0.54 17.90 -25.25
N MET A 177 -0.35 17.41 -26.10
CA MET A 177 -1.42 16.47 -25.75
C MET A 177 -1.20 15.05 -26.26
N GLY A 178 -0.12 14.82 -27.01
CA GLY A 178 0.23 13.50 -27.52
C GLY A 178 0.84 12.60 -26.43
N GLY A 179 0.77 11.28 -26.63
CA GLY A 179 1.44 10.27 -25.80
C GLY A 179 0.59 9.69 -24.67
N GLY A 180 -0.48 10.38 -24.26
CA GLY A 180 -1.39 9.86 -23.25
C GLY A 180 -2.43 8.82 -23.72
N VAL A 181 -2.33 8.39 -24.99
CA VAL A 181 -3.26 7.44 -25.61
C VAL A 181 -2.48 6.25 -26.19
N THR A 182 -3.02 5.05 -25.98
CA THR A 182 -2.48 3.82 -26.56
C THR A 182 -2.98 3.65 -27.98
N VAL A 183 -2.12 3.92 -28.96
CA VAL A 183 -2.45 3.77 -30.39
C VAL A 183 -1.77 2.50 -30.90
N PRO A 184 -2.53 1.52 -31.44
CA PRO A 184 -1.93 0.30 -31.97
C PRO A 184 -1.05 0.64 -33.18
N SER A 185 0.20 0.18 -33.14
CA SER A 185 1.15 0.31 -34.25
C SER A 185 0.93 -0.73 -35.36
N GLY A 186 0.25 -1.83 -35.03
CA GLY A 186 -0.08 -2.94 -35.94
C GLY A 186 -1.58 -3.14 -36.13
N GLY A 187 -1.96 -4.36 -36.53
CA GLY A 187 -3.38 -4.71 -36.73
C GLY A 187 -4.15 -4.83 -35.40
N TYR A 188 -5.46 -4.56 -35.44
CA TYR A 188 -6.33 -4.66 -34.26
C TYR A 188 -6.30 -6.05 -33.59
N GLY A 189 -6.17 -7.14 -34.36
CA GLY A 189 -6.06 -8.49 -33.82
C GLY A 189 -4.78 -8.72 -33.02
N GLN A 190 -3.67 -8.14 -33.47
CA GLN A 190 -2.39 -8.20 -32.74
C GLN A 190 -2.46 -7.38 -31.45
N ALA A 191 -3.02 -6.17 -31.51
CA ALA A 191 -3.20 -5.33 -30.32
C ALA A 191 -4.10 -6.01 -29.28
N PHE A 192 -5.21 -6.62 -29.72
CA PHE A 192 -6.09 -7.39 -28.85
C PHE A 192 -5.37 -8.56 -28.17
N ALA A 193 -4.60 -9.36 -28.94
CA ALA A 193 -3.86 -10.48 -28.39
C ALA A 193 -2.81 -10.04 -27.37
N LEU A 194 -2.10 -8.94 -27.66
CA LEU A 194 -1.11 -8.35 -26.76
C LEU A 194 -1.75 -7.90 -25.44
N GLU A 195 -2.82 -7.09 -25.52
CA GLU A 195 -3.58 -6.60 -24.36
C GLU A 195 -4.13 -7.75 -23.50
N PHE A 196 -4.62 -8.81 -24.15
CA PHE A 196 -5.09 -10.00 -23.46
C PHE A 196 -3.96 -10.70 -22.69
N ILE A 197 -2.79 -10.88 -23.31
CA ILE A 197 -1.64 -11.56 -22.68
C ILE A 197 -1.09 -10.73 -21.51
N ILE A 198 -0.88 -9.43 -21.69
CA ILE A 198 -0.33 -8.59 -20.60
C ILE A 198 -1.33 -8.41 -19.45
N THR A 199 -2.63 -8.32 -19.75
CA THR A 199 -3.68 -8.29 -18.72
C THR A 199 -3.75 -9.62 -17.99
N PHE A 200 -3.63 -10.75 -18.68
CA PHE A 200 -3.54 -12.07 -18.03
C PHE A 200 -2.37 -12.13 -17.06
N ASN A 201 -1.17 -11.67 -17.46
CA ASN A 201 -0.01 -11.62 -16.57
C ASN A 201 -0.26 -10.75 -15.34
N LEU A 202 -0.82 -9.55 -15.53
CA LEU A 202 -1.16 -8.66 -14.42
C LEU A 202 -2.16 -9.31 -13.45
N MET A 203 -3.25 -9.85 -13.97
CA MET A 203 -4.33 -10.42 -13.17
C MET A 203 -3.89 -11.71 -12.45
N PHE A 204 -3.04 -12.51 -13.09
CA PHE A 204 -2.44 -13.69 -12.48
C PHE A 204 -1.60 -13.31 -11.26
N VAL A 205 -0.66 -12.36 -11.41
CA VAL A 205 0.19 -11.92 -10.30
C VAL A 205 -0.62 -11.27 -9.21
N VAL A 206 -1.49 -10.31 -9.54
CA VAL A 206 -2.33 -9.59 -8.57
C VAL A 206 -3.14 -10.58 -7.74
N THR A 207 -3.79 -11.55 -8.39
CA THR A 207 -4.59 -12.55 -7.68
C THR A 207 -3.71 -13.45 -6.81
N ALA A 208 -2.60 -13.95 -7.35
CA ALA A 208 -1.70 -14.84 -6.61
C ALA A 208 -1.15 -14.19 -5.34
N VAL A 209 -0.71 -12.93 -5.41
CA VAL A 209 -0.10 -12.24 -4.25
C VAL A 209 -1.14 -11.68 -3.28
N ALA A 210 -2.36 -11.37 -3.72
CA ALA A 210 -3.37 -10.76 -2.88
C ALA A 210 -4.34 -11.76 -2.24
N THR A 211 -4.47 -12.96 -2.80
CA THR A 211 -5.43 -13.97 -2.29
C THR A 211 -4.77 -15.11 -1.51
N ASP A 212 -3.48 -15.38 -1.74
CA ASP A 212 -2.77 -16.44 -1.00
C ASP A 212 -2.24 -15.90 0.33
N THR A 213 -2.77 -16.43 1.44
CA THR A 213 -2.30 -16.09 2.80
C THR A 213 -0.87 -16.53 3.09
N ARG A 214 -0.28 -17.37 2.23
CA ARG A 214 1.14 -17.76 2.28
C ARG A 214 2.04 -16.81 1.50
N ALA A 215 1.48 -15.99 0.61
CA ALA A 215 2.23 -14.95 -0.08
C ALA A 215 2.56 -13.81 0.88
N VAL A 216 3.73 -13.18 0.70
CA VAL A 216 4.21 -12.10 1.57
C VAL A 216 3.35 -10.86 1.29
N GLY A 217 2.35 -10.62 2.14
CA GLY A 217 1.38 -9.52 1.94
C GLY A 217 2.01 -8.15 1.80
N GLU A 218 3.16 -7.90 2.45
CA GLU A 218 3.92 -6.65 2.31
C GLU A 218 4.65 -6.52 0.95
N LEU A 219 4.99 -7.63 0.30
CA LEU A 219 5.66 -7.63 -1.01
C LEU A 219 4.66 -7.57 -2.18
N ALA A 220 3.35 -7.68 -1.91
CA ALA A 220 2.32 -7.66 -2.94
C ALA A 220 2.42 -6.40 -3.82
N GLY A 221 2.65 -5.22 -3.22
CA GLY A 221 2.83 -3.97 -3.97
C GLY A 221 4.04 -3.98 -4.89
N ILE A 222 5.15 -4.58 -4.44
CA ILE A 222 6.38 -4.71 -5.24
C ILE A 222 6.14 -5.65 -6.43
N ALA A 223 5.54 -6.81 -6.19
CA ALA A 223 5.24 -7.79 -7.24
C ALA A 223 4.30 -7.21 -8.32
N VAL A 224 3.23 -6.51 -7.91
CA VAL A 224 2.29 -5.90 -8.84
C VAL A 224 2.94 -4.76 -9.62
N GLY A 225 3.69 -3.86 -8.96
CA GLY A 225 4.40 -2.78 -9.64
C GLY A 225 5.45 -3.28 -10.65
N ALA A 226 6.23 -4.30 -10.27
CA ALA A 226 7.20 -4.95 -11.16
C ALA A 226 6.51 -5.62 -12.36
N THR A 227 5.33 -6.22 -12.16
CA THR A 227 4.54 -6.81 -13.25
C THR A 227 4.04 -5.76 -14.23
N VAL A 228 3.59 -4.60 -13.74
CA VAL A 228 3.21 -3.48 -14.62
C VAL A 228 4.41 -2.98 -15.42
N MET A 229 5.56 -2.80 -14.79
CA MET A 229 6.80 -2.45 -15.49
C MET A 229 7.14 -3.47 -16.59
N LEU A 230 7.12 -4.76 -16.25
CA LEU A 230 7.37 -5.84 -17.20
C LEU A 230 6.40 -5.82 -18.39
N ASN A 231 5.11 -5.65 -18.12
CA ASN A 231 4.08 -5.61 -19.16
C ASN A 231 4.28 -4.44 -20.12
N ILE A 232 4.70 -3.26 -19.63
CA ILE A 232 5.00 -2.11 -20.49
C ILE A 232 6.22 -2.40 -21.37
N LEU A 233 7.28 -3.01 -20.81
CA LEU A 233 8.46 -3.40 -21.60
C LEU A 233 8.14 -4.41 -22.70
N ILE A 234 7.17 -5.30 -22.48
CA ILE A 234 6.71 -6.29 -23.46
C ILE A 234 5.79 -5.65 -24.51
N ALA A 235 4.87 -4.78 -24.08
CA ALA A 235 3.84 -4.24 -24.94
C ALA A 235 4.31 -3.10 -25.86
N GLY A 236 5.23 -2.26 -25.37
CA GLY A 236 5.69 -1.05 -26.07
C GLY A 236 4.78 0.14 -25.84
#